data_AF-A0A1M7D3A5-F1
#
_entry.id   AF-A0A1M7D3A5-F1
#
_cell.length_a   1.000
_cell.length_b   1.000
_cell.length_c   1.000
_cell.angle_alpha   90.00
_cell.angle_beta   90.00
_cell.angle_gamma   90.00
#
_symmetry.space_group_name_H-M   'P 1'
#
loop_
_entity.id
_entity.type
_entity.pdbx_description
1 polymer ?
#
loop_
_entity_poly.entity_id
_entity_poly.type
_entity_poly.pdbx_seq_one_letter_code
_entity_poly.pdbx_strand_id
1 'polypeptide(L)'
;MPMRFRGIALDRKSGQTARMLRSAVLLIVAVFVACAPARADQPPANAPIAVVSPPAARDGNLPRTRWDHKGAQGHLWTRAALSALKQHGRALTDMVPGDIQDWCPAYSHANARGRRAFWVGLLSALSKHESTYRANAVGGGGQWYGLMQILPSTARGYGCRAGTGTALKNGSDNLSCAIRIMAHTVPRDGVVSRGMRGVAADWGPFHSSAKRSDMKAWLRQQTYCKPLRTVRPQARPMRPTQISTAE
;
A
#
# COMPACT_ATOMS: atom_id res chain seq x y z
N MET A 1 -17.08 52.50 -18.13
CA MET A 1 -18.29 52.63 -17.28
C MET A 1 -18.17 51.67 -16.10
N PRO A 2 -18.01 52.16 -14.86
CA PRO A 2 -18.02 51.32 -13.67
C PRO A 2 -19.43 51.35 -13.03
N MET A 3 -20.02 50.19 -12.76
CA MET A 3 -21.28 50.11 -12.00
C MET A 3 -21.05 49.52 -10.61
N ARG A 4 -21.68 50.22 -9.65
CA ARG A 4 -21.53 50.17 -8.21
C ARG A 4 -22.09 48.92 -7.54
N PHE A 5 -21.46 48.60 -6.40
CA PHE A 5 -21.95 47.99 -5.17
C PHE A 5 -23.47 48.00 -4.91
N ARG A 6 -23.97 46.91 -4.30
CA ARG A 6 -24.81 46.97 -3.08
C ARG A 6 -24.85 45.61 -2.37
N GLY A 7 -24.47 45.60 -1.09
CA GLY A 7 -24.72 44.51 -0.15
C GLY A 7 -26.13 44.61 0.45
N ILE A 8 -26.67 43.47 0.90
CA ILE A 8 -27.94 43.39 1.64
C ILE A 8 -27.74 42.46 2.85
N ALA A 9 -28.39 42.88 3.94
CA ALA A 9 -28.16 42.55 5.33
C ALA A 9 -28.69 41.19 5.80
N LEU A 10 -28.11 40.74 6.92
CA LEU A 10 -28.58 39.67 7.80
C LEU A 10 -29.88 40.10 8.51
N ASP A 11 -30.89 39.23 8.53
CA ASP A 11 -32.07 39.38 9.39
C ASP A 11 -32.11 38.22 10.42
N ARG A 12 -32.22 38.61 11.69
CA ARG A 12 -32.15 37.77 12.89
C ARG A 12 -33.47 37.93 13.63
N LYS A 13 -34.39 36.96 13.50
CA LYS A 13 -35.64 36.95 14.27
C LYS A 13 -35.52 36.14 15.56
N SER A 14 -35.59 36.89 16.67
CA SER A 14 -35.88 36.44 18.03
C SER A 14 -37.40 36.31 18.22
N GLY A 15 -37.83 35.33 19.01
CA GLY A 15 -39.23 35.15 19.40
C GLY A 15 -39.36 34.26 20.63
N GLN A 16 -39.22 34.86 21.80
CA GLN A 16 -39.67 34.31 23.08
C GLN A 16 -41.20 34.34 23.15
N THR A 17 -41.85 33.27 23.59
CA THR A 17 -43.08 33.36 24.42
C THR A 17 -43.21 32.12 25.30
N ALA A 18 -43.30 32.35 26.61
CA ALA A 18 -43.69 31.37 27.61
C ALA A 18 -45.13 31.69 28.05
N ARG A 19 -45.99 30.68 28.25
CA ARG A 19 -47.13 30.72 29.19
C ARG A 19 -47.79 29.35 29.38
N MET A 20 -47.51 28.81 30.57
CA MET A 20 -48.30 28.02 31.52
C MET A 20 -49.76 27.57 31.25
N LEU A 21 -50.00 26.33 31.74
CA LEU A 21 -51.16 25.74 32.44
C LEU A 21 -52.47 25.42 31.68
N ARG A 22 -52.88 24.13 31.72
CA ARG A 22 -54.10 23.67 32.43
C ARG A 22 -54.22 22.14 32.51
N SER A 23 -54.79 21.70 33.63
CA SER A 23 -54.89 20.36 34.20
C SER A 23 -55.82 19.39 33.46
N ALA A 24 -55.48 18.09 33.48
CA ALA A 24 -56.46 17.00 33.50
C ALA A 24 -55.83 15.78 34.21
N VAL A 25 -56.27 15.54 35.44
CA VAL A 25 -55.94 14.36 36.26
C VAL A 25 -57.00 13.31 36.00
N LEU A 26 -56.61 12.11 35.58
CA LEU A 26 -57.46 10.92 35.65
C LEU A 26 -56.64 9.73 36.14
N LEU A 27 -57.18 9.09 37.18
CA LEU A 27 -56.63 7.97 37.92
C LEU A 27 -56.20 6.80 37.03
N ILE A 28 -54.96 6.34 37.20
CA ILE A 28 -54.58 4.95 36.87
C ILE A 28 -53.97 4.32 38.12
N VAL A 29 -54.61 3.25 38.53
CA VAL A 29 -54.39 2.43 39.72
C VAL A 29 -52.99 1.82 39.73
N ALA A 30 -52.39 1.84 40.91
CA ALA A 30 -51.07 1.32 41.23
C ALA A 30 -50.97 -0.21 41.06
N VAL A 31 -49.94 -0.65 40.33
CA VAL A 31 -49.31 -1.97 40.51
C VAL A 31 -47.80 -1.74 40.54
N PHE A 32 -47.26 -1.40 41.71
CA PHE A 32 -45.81 -1.37 41.93
C PHE A 32 -45.34 -2.81 42.20
N VAL A 33 -44.93 -3.50 41.13
CA VAL A 33 -44.13 -4.72 41.26
C VAL A 33 -42.74 -4.31 41.76
N ALA A 34 -42.36 -4.79 42.94
CA ALA A 34 -41.04 -4.60 43.51
C ALA A 34 -39.98 -5.35 42.67
N CYS A 35 -39.32 -4.65 41.75
CA CYS A 35 -38.12 -5.14 41.08
C CYS A 35 -36.91 -4.67 41.90
N ALA A 36 -36.37 -5.53 42.75
CA ALA A 36 -35.09 -5.27 43.41
C ALA A 36 -33.98 -5.20 42.35
N PRO A 37 -33.03 -4.24 42.43
CA PRO A 37 -31.89 -4.23 41.52
C PRO A 37 -31.00 -5.44 41.85
N ALA A 38 -30.75 -6.30 40.86
CA ALA A 38 -29.70 -7.30 40.95
C ALA A 38 -28.37 -6.56 41.20
N ARG A 39 -27.75 -6.86 42.34
CA ARG A 39 -26.41 -6.38 42.69
C ARG A 39 -25.44 -7.04 41.70
N ALA A 40 -24.92 -6.28 40.74
CA ALA A 40 -23.84 -6.75 39.90
C ALA A 40 -22.60 -6.94 40.80
N ASP A 41 -22.09 -8.16 40.87
CA ASP A 41 -20.85 -8.47 41.59
C ASP A 41 -19.70 -7.71 40.89
N GLN A 42 -19.18 -6.66 41.52
CA GLN A 42 -17.98 -6.00 41.04
C GLN A 42 -16.78 -6.87 41.43
N PRO A 43 -15.94 -7.32 40.47
CA PRO A 43 -14.74 -8.05 40.81
C PRO A 43 -13.82 -7.19 41.71
N PRO A 44 -13.08 -7.81 42.64
CA PRO A 44 -12.24 -7.08 43.59
C PRO A 44 -11.24 -6.20 42.86
N ALA A 45 -11.07 -4.95 43.35
CA ALA A 45 -10.23 -3.91 42.74
C ALA A 45 -8.74 -4.28 42.57
N ASN A 46 -8.30 -5.43 43.09
CA ASN A 46 -6.92 -5.91 43.08
C ASN A 46 -6.71 -7.21 42.30
N ALA A 47 -7.58 -7.56 41.35
CA ALA A 47 -7.29 -8.66 40.43
C ALA A 47 -6.01 -8.33 39.62
N PRO A 48 -4.98 -9.20 39.61
CA PRO A 48 -3.79 -8.96 38.80
C PRO A 48 -4.20 -8.90 37.33
N ILE A 49 -3.95 -7.77 36.68
CA ILE A 49 -4.13 -7.63 35.24
C ILE A 49 -3.17 -8.63 34.59
N ALA A 50 -3.71 -9.72 34.05
CA ALA A 50 -2.94 -10.60 33.20
C ALA A 50 -2.42 -9.74 32.04
N VAL A 51 -1.10 -9.51 32.01
CA VAL A 51 -0.44 -8.85 30.89
C VAL A 51 -0.57 -9.81 29.71
N VAL A 52 -1.64 -9.65 28.93
CA VAL A 52 -1.78 -10.32 27.65
C VAL A 52 -0.71 -9.72 26.76
N SER A 53 0.42 -10.41 26.64
CA SER A 53 1.42 -10.08 25.63
C SER A 53 0.71 -9.93 24.29
N PRO A 54 0.87 -8.80 23.58
CA PRO A 54 0.29 -8.64 22.26
C PRO A 54 0.70 -9.84 21.40
N PRO A 55 -0.22 -10.43 20.60
CA PRO A 55 0.15 -11.49 19.69
C PRO A 55 1.35 -11.04 18.86
N ALA A 56 2.35 -11.91 18.72
CA ALA A 56 3.55 -11.64 17.93
C ALA A 56 3.12 -10.97 16.61
N ALA A 57 3.73 -9.82 16.31
CA ALA A 57 3.37 -9.02 15.16
C ALA A 57 3.37 -9.93 13.93
N ARG A 58 2.19 -10.22 13.38
CA ARG A 58 2.09 -11.01 12.17
C ARG A 58 2.88 -10.27 11.11
N ASP A 59 3.80 -10.95 10.44
CA ASP A 59 4.44 -10.40 9.25
C ASP A 59 3.31 -9.87 8.36
N GLY A 60 3.25 -8.53 8.26
CA GLY A 60 2.24 -7.89 7.42
C GLY A 60 2.32 -8.57 6.07
N ASN A 61 1.18 -8.90 5.47
CA ASN A 61 1.11 -9.62 4.19
C ASN A 61 1.75 -8.77 3.06
N LEU A 62 3.08 -8.70 3.08
CA LEU A 62 3.96 -7.96 2.20
C LEU A 62 4.20 -8.84 0.97
N PRO A 63 4.22 -8.25 -0.23
CA PRO A 63 4.57 -9.01 -1.41
C PRO A 63 6.01 -9.51 -1.29
N ARG A 64 6.26 -10.72 -1.79
CA ARG A 64 7.61 -11.27 -1.93
C ARG A 64 8.46 -10.34 -2.79
N THR A 65 9.64 -9.97 -2.29
CA THR A 65 10.58 -9.07 -2.97
C THR A 65 11.96 -9.67 -3.08
N ARG A 66 12.72 -9.28 -4.10
CA ARG A 66 14.04 -9.87 -4.34
C ARG A 66 15.07 -9.49 -3.27
N TRP A 67 14.81 -8.41 -2.54
CA TRP A 67 15.61 -7.97 -1.40
C TRP A 67 15.16 -8.55 -0.06
N ASP A 68 14.27 -9.56 -0.01
CA ASP A 68 13.80 -10.15 1.26
C ASP A 68 14.96 -10.66 2.14
N HIS A 69 16.06 -11.10 1.51
CA HIS A 69 17.30 -11.49 2.19
C HIS A 69 17.98 -10.35 2.99
N LYS A 70 17.53 -9.10 2.83
CA LYS A 70 17.95 -7.95 3.65
C LYS A 70 17.17 -7.83 4.97
N GLY A 71 16.29 -8.79 5.27
CA GLY A 71 15.55 -8.89 6.53
C GLY A 71 14.69 -7.65 6.81
N ALA A 72 14.72 -7.17 8.05
CA ALA A 72 13.93 -6.02 8.50
C ALA A 72 14.10 -4.76 7.62
N GLN A 73 15.30 -4.55 7.07
CA GLN A 73 15.58 -3.44 6.17
C GLN A 73 14.83 -3.58 4.83
N GLY A 74 14.85 -4.78 4.24
CA GLY A 74 14.06 -5.09 3.05
C GLY A 74 12.56 -4.93 3.28
N HIS A 75 12.06 -5.35 4.45
CA HIS A 75 10.65 -5.15 4.82
C HIS A 75 10.27 -3.67 4.95
N LEU A 76 11.18 -2.84 5.48
CA LEU A 76 10.98 -1.38 5.55
C LEU A 76 10.89 -0.76 4.15
N TRP A 77 11.79 -1.15 3.24
CA TRP A 77 11.76 -0.72 1.84
C TRP A 77 10.47 -1.11 1.15
N THR A 78 10.02 -2.36 1.33
CA THR A 78 8.74 -2.85 0.78
C THR A 78 7.57 -2.01 1.31
N ARG A 79 7.51 -1.73 2.61
CA ARG A 79 6.45 -0.88 3.20
C ARG A 79 6.49 0.56 2.65
N ALA A 80 7.67 1.15 2.55
CA ALA A 80 7.83 2.51 2.01
C ALA A 80 7.39 2.58 0.54
N ALA A 81 7.81 1.63 -0.28
CA ALA A 81 7.42 1.54 -1.68
C ALA A 81 5.89 1.35 -1.84
N LEU A 82 5.28 0.47 -1.04
CA LEU A 82 3.83 0.30 -1.01
C LEU A 82 3.09 1.59 -0.62
N SER A 83 3.64 2.37 0.31
CA SER A 83 3.07 3.66 0.72
C SER A 83 3.13 4.68 -0.41
N ALA A 84 4.28 4.83 -1.06
CA ALA A 84 4.46 5.70 -2.21
C ALA A 84 3.52 5.35 -3.37
N LEU A 85 3.33 4.05 -3.67
CA LEU A 85 2.39 3.60 -4.70
C LEU A 85 0.92 3.91 -4.38
N LYS A 86 0.53 3.98 -3.09
CA LYS A 86 -0.83 4.40 -2.69
C LYS A 86 -1.04 5.92 -2.82
N GLN A 87 0.05 6.68 -2.90
CA GLN A 87 0.04 8.14 -2.90
C GLN A 87 0.41 8.68 -4.29
N HIS A 88 1.64 9.14 -4.49
CA HIS A 88 2.08 9.74 -5.75
C HIS A 88 2.37 8.72 -6.85
N GLY A 89 2.37 7.42 -6.54
CA GLY A 89 2.56 6.35 -7.52
C GLY A 89 1.26 5.75 -8.08
N ARG A 90 0.07 6.28 -7.76
CA ARG A 90 -1.21 5.69 -8.16
C ARG A 90 -1.37 5.47 -9.66
N ALA A 91 -0.85 6.39 -10.48
CA ALA A 91 -0.90 6.27 -11.94
C ALA A 91 -0.31 4.95 -12.46
N LEU A 92 0.72 4.42 -11.79
CA LEU A 92 1.32 3.12 -12.13
C LEU A 92 0.34 1.96 -11.92
N THR A 93 -0.47 2.02 -10.87
CA THR A 93 -1.40 0.93 -10.51
C THR A 93 -2.74 1.03 -11.21
N ASP A 94 -3.11 2.22 -11.67
CA ASP A 94 -4.40 2.48 -12.28
C ASP A 94 -4.41 2.13 -13.78
N MET A 95 -3.23 2.17 -14.42
CA MET A 95 -3.06 1.79 -15.82
C MET A 95 -2.71 0.31 -16.03
N VAL A 96 -2.82 -0.16 -17.27
CA VAL A 96 -2.30 -1.45 -17.73
C VAL A 96 -1.30 -1.19 -18.86
N PRO A 97 0.02 -1.39 -18.65
CA PRO A 97 1.01 -1.19 -19.70
C PRO A 97 0.83 -2.16 -20.88
N GLY A 98 1.08 -1.71 -22.11
CA GLY A 98 0.85 -2.51 -23.32
C GLY A 98 1.75 -3.74 -23.46
N ASP A 99 2.90 -3.78 -22.79
CA ASP A 99 3.84 -4.90 -22.73
C ASP A 99 3.72 -5.74 -21.45
N ILE A 100 2.68 -5.51 -20.63
CA ILE A 100 2.61 -6.10 -19.29
C ILE A 100 2.57 -7.63 -19.30
N GLN A 101 2.06 -8.26 -20.36
CA GLN A 101 2.01 -9.72 -20.51
C GLN A 101 3.41 -10.35 -20.52
N ASP A 102 4.42 -9.63 -21.00
CA ASP A 102 5.81 -10.10 -20.96
C ASP A 102 6.36 -10.09 -19.54
N TRP A 103 5.95 -9.11 -18.74
CA TRP A 103 6.46 -8.86 -17.39
C TRP A 103 5.70 -9.65 -16.32
N CYS A 104 4.37 -9.68 -16.40
CA CYS A 104 3.48 -10.16 -15.36
C CYS A 104 2.09 -10.53 -15.95
N PRO A 105 1.89 -11.78 -16.43
CA PRO A 105 0.65 -12.17 -17.13
C PRO A 105 -0.65 -11.94 -16.34
N ALA A 106 -0.61 -12.06 -15.02
CA ALA A 106 -1.80 -11.86 -14.17
C ALA A 106 -2.15 -10.38 -13.89
N TYR A 107 -1.33 -9.42 -14.32
CA TYR A 107 -1.45 -8.03 -13.90
C TYR A 107 -2.79 -7.37 -14.26
N SER A 108 -3.29 -7.60 -15.48
CA SER A 108 -4.55 -7.02 -15.96
C SER A 108 -5.75 -7.41 -15.08
N HIS A 109 -5.72 -8.63 -14.53
CA HIS A 109 -6.75 -9.19 -13.65
C HIS A 109 -6.47 -8.94 -12.15
N ALA A 110 -5.32 -8.35 -11.81
CA ALA A 110 -4.96 -8.10 -10.43
C ALA A 110 -5.70 -6.87 -9.89
N ASN A 111 -6.14 -6.96 -8.63
CA ASN A 111 -6.61 -5.81 -7.87
C ASN A 111 -5.46 -4.86 -7.51
N ALA A 112 -5.77 -3.72 -6.90
CA ALA A 112 -4.79 -2.71 -6.51
C ALA A 112 -3.64 -3.27 -5.63
N ARG A 113 -3.89 -4.32 -4.82
CA ARG A 113 -2.83 -4.97 -4.02
C ARG A 113 -1.85 -5.72 -4.93
N GLY A 114 -2.36 -6.54 -5.85
CA GLY A 114 -1.51 -7.30 -6.79
C GLY A 114 -0.73 -6.40 -7.75
N ARG A 115 -1.34 -5.31 -8.23
CA ARG A 115 -0.66 -4.33 -9.08
C ARG A 115 0.47 -3.61 -8.33
N ARG A 116 0.25 -3.24 -7.06
CA ARG A 116 1.31 -2.70 -6.20
C ARG A 116 2.42 -3.73 -5.96
N ALA A 117 2.07 -4.99 -5.71
CA ALA A 117 3.03 -6.06 -5.53
C ALA A 117 3.97 -6.20 -6.73
N PHE A 118 3.43 -6.13 -7.96
CA PHE A 118 4.24 -6.12 -9.17
C PHE A 118 5.26 -4.97 -9.20
N TRP A 119 4.82 -3.72 -8.98
CA TRP A 119 5.71 -2.57 -9.05
C TRP A 119 6.81 -2.59 -7.99
N VAL A 120 6.50 -3.02 -6.76
CA VAL A 120 7.52 -3.24 -5.72
C VAL A 120 8.45 -4.40 -6.10
N GLY A 121 7.90 -5.47 -6.67
CA GLY A 121 8.69 -6.58 -7.22
C GLY A 121 9.68 -6.09 -8.28
N LEU A 122 9.24 -5.24 -9.21
CA LEU A 122 10.08 -4.69 -10.28
C LEU A 122 11.21 -3.85 -9.70
N LEU A 123 10.92 -2.94 -8.76
CA LEU A 123 11.93 -2.14 -8.06
C LEU A 123 12.93 -3.04 -7.34
N SER A 124 12.47 -4.12 -6.71
CA SER A 124 13.36 -5.06 -6.04
C SER A 124 14.27 -5.81 -7.02
N ALA A 125 13.76 -6.23 -8.18
CA ALA A 125 14.56 -6.85 -9.21
C ALA A 125 15.56 -5.87 -9.85
N LEU A 126 15.15 -4.62 -10.05
CA LEU A 126 15.99 -3.54 -10.57
C LEU A 126 17.13 -3.19 -9.63
N SER A 127 16.85 -3.11 -8.31
CA SER A 127 17.86 -2.76 -7.30
C SER A 127 19.08 -3.69 -7.28
N LYS A 128 18.89 -4.97 -7.68
CA LYS A 128 19.99 -5.91 -7.92
C LYS A 128 20.99 -5.37 -8.93
N HIS A 129 20.49 -4.85 -10.04
CA HIS A 129 21.27 -4.45 -11.20
C HIS A 129 21.81 -3.04 -11.12
N GLU A 130 21.20 -2.20 -10.27
CA GLU A 130 21.61 -0.82 -10.02
C GLU A 130 22.64 -0.73 -8.90
N SER A 131 22.38 -1.37 -7.75
CA SER A 131 23.20 -1.17 -6.54
C SER A 131 23.62 -2.45 -5.85
N THR A 132 23.17 -3.61 -6.32
CA THR A 132 23.29 -4.90 -5.60
C THR A 132 22.65 -4.79 -4.20
N TYR A 133 21.48 -4.16 -4.12
CA TYR A 133 20.73 -3.94 -2.86
C TYR A 133 21.46 -3.11 -1.79
N ARG A 134 22.35 -2.19 -2.21
CA ARG A 134 23.11 -1.33 -1.31
C ARG A 134 22.53 0.08 -1.29
N ALA A 135 21.80 0.41 -0.23
CA ALA A 135 21.17 1.73 -0.11
C ALA A 135 22.18 2.88 0.04
N ASN A 136 23.41 2.62 0.48
CA ASN A 136 24.47 3.63 0.57
C ASN A 136 25.36 3.70 -0.69
N ALA A 137 25.05 2.94 -1.73
CA ALA A 137 25.86 2.91 -2.95
C ALA A 137 25.95 4.28 -3.62
N VAL A 138 27.14 4.60 -4.11
CA VAL A 138 27.38 5.74 -4.99
C VAL A 138 28.08 5.22 -6.24
N GLY A 139 27.47 5.41 -7.40
CA GLY A 139 27.97 4.92 -8.68
C GLY A 139 28.34 6.04 -9.63
N GLY A 140 28.85 5.64 -10.81
CA GLY A 140 29.30 6.49 -11.90
C GLY A 140 30.11 7.71 -11.45
N GLY A 141 31.30 7.46 -10.91
CA GLY A 141 32.22 8.53 -10.51
C GLY A 141 31.70 9.45 -9.39
N GLY A 142 30.69 9.04 -8.61
CA GLY A 142 30.19 9.81 -7.47
C GLY A 142 28.85 10.52 -7.69
N GLN A 143 28.19 10.33 -8.83
CA GLN A 143 27.03 11.13 -9.22
C GLN A 143 25.67 10.48 -8.92
N TRP A 144 25.59 9.15 -8.90
CA TRP A 144 24.33 8.42 -8.75
C TRP A 144 24.23 7.72 -7.40
N TYR A 145 23.08 7.81 -6.73
CA TYR A 145 22.96 7.45 -5.31
C TYR A 145 21.87 6.42 -5.03
N GLY A 146 22.20 5.54 -4.09
CA GLY A 146 21.29 4.64 -3.41
C GLY A 146 20.80 3.46 -4.24
N LEU A 147 19.68 2.86 -3.80
CA LEU A 147 19.18 1.60 -4.33
C LEU A 147 18.94 1.65 -5.84
N MET A 148 18.41 2.77 -6.31
CA MET A 148 17.95 3.02 -7.68
C MET A 148 18.91 3.93 -8.47
N GLN A 149 20.11 4.22 -7.93
CA GLN A 149 21.14 5.03 -8.57
C GLN A 149 20.58 6.33 -9.17
N ILE A 150 19.97 7.16 -8.33
CA ILE A 150 19.32 8.41 -8.77
C ILE A 150 20.31 9.57 -8.65
N LEU A 151 20.35 10.43 -9.69
CA LEU A 151 21.09 11.69 -9.69
C LEU A 151 20.34 12.76 -8.88
N PRO A 152 20.99 13.56 -8.02
CA PRO A 152 20.31 14.57 -7.21
C PRO A 152 19.55 15.63 -8.02
N SER A 153 20.07 16.05 -9.18
CA SER A 153 19.36 17.01 -10.05
C SER A 153 18.08 16.40 -10.63
N THR A 154 18.11 15.14 -11.07
CA THR A 154 16.91 14.40 -11.49
C THR A 154 15.89 14.34 -10.36
N ALA A 155 16.31 13.97 -9.15
CA ALA A 155 15.41 13.90 -8.00
C ALA A 155 14.73 15.26 -7.74
N ARG A 156 15.46 16.37 -7.81
CA ARG A 156 14.89 17.73 -7.68
C ARG A 156 13.96 18.07 -8.85
N GLY A 157 14.30 17.70 -10.08
CA GLY A 157 13.45 17.92 -11.26
C GLY A 157 12.09 17.24 -11.14
N TYR A 158 12.03 16.06 -10.54
CA TYR A 158 10.78 15.37 -10.21
C TYR A 158 10.20 15.77 -8.83
N GLY A 159 10.74 16.80 -8.18
CA GLY A 159 10.28 17.32 -6.89
C GLY A 159 10.40 16.35 -5.72
N CYS A 160 11.26 15.33 -5.80
CA CYS A 160 11.46 14.34 -4.76
C CYS A 160 11.90 14.98 -3.44
N ARG A 161 11.45 14.41 -2.30
CA ARG A 161 11.89 14.83 -0.96
C ARG A 161 13.41 14.70 -0.79
N ALA A 162 13.97 13.58 -1.25
CA ALA A 162 15.42 13.38 -1.25
C ALA A 162 16.04 14.09 -2.47
N GLY A 163 16.42 15.36 -2.30
CA GLY A 163 17.03 16.19 -3.36
C GLY A 163 18.56 16.25 -3.34
N THR A 164 19.22 15.56 -2.40
CA THR A 164 20.69 15.54 -2.23
C THR A 164 21.24 14.11 -2.28
N GLY A 165 22.53 13.96 -2.59
CA GLY A 165 23.17 12.64 -2.61
C GLY A 165 23.09 11.91 -1.26
N THR A 166 23.29 12.63 -0.15
CA THR A 166 23.14 12.08 1.20
C THR A 166 21.71 11.62 1.48
N ALA A 167 20.71 12.43 1.14
CA ALA A 167 19.30 12.04 1.33
C ALA A 167 18.92 10.82 0.48
N LEU A 168 19.47 10.71 -0.73
CA LEU A 168 19.23 9.57 -1.63
C LEU A 168 19.88 8.26 -1.16
N LYS A 169 20.76 8.29 -0.14
CA LYS A 169 21.25 7.07 0.53
C LYS A 169 20.21 6.45 1.48
N ASN A 170 19.13 7.17 1.80
CA ASN A 170 17.99 6.58 2.48
C ASN A 170 17.18 5.72 1.50
N GLY A 171 17.19 4.39 1.68
CA GLY A 171 16.53 3.46 0.76
C GLY A 171 15.03 3.71 0.58
N SER A 172 14.32 4.13 1.64
CA SER A 172 12.89 4.43 1.59
C SER A 172 12.61 5.68 0.76
N ASP A 173 13.37 6.76 0.96
CA ASP A 173 13.23 7.99 0.18
C ASP A 173 13.68 7.80 -1.28
N ASN A 174 14.73 7.00 -1.50
CA ASN A 174 15.22 6.65 -2.82
C ASN A 174 14.16 5.89 -3.64
N LEU A 175 13.54 4.85 -3.05
CA LEU A 175 12.45 4.11 -3.68
C LEU A 175 11.19 4.97 -3.89
N SER A 176 10.86 5.83 -2.92
CA SER A 176 9.77 6.80 -3.06
C SER A 176 9.99 7.73 -4.26
N CYS A 177 11.23 8.21 -4.46
CA CYS A 177 11.60 9.03 -5.61
C CYS A 177 11.54 8.25 -6.93
N ALA A 178 12.07 7.02 -6.97
CA ALA A 178 11.97 6.16 -8.14
C ALA A 178 10.51 5.93 -8.57
N ILE A 179 9.61 5.68 -7.62
CA ILE A 179 8.18 5.53 -7.90
C ILE A 179 7.59 6.81 -8.51
N ARG A 180 8.03 7.99 -8.05
CA ARG A 180 7.57 9.26 -8.62
C ARG A 180 8.01 9.46 -10.07
N ILE A 181 9.27 9.15 -10.36
CA ILE A 181 9.83 9.20 -11.72
C ILE A 181 9.06 8.23 -12.62
N MET A 182 8.92 6.96 -12.19
CA MET A 182 8.16 5.95 -12.95
C MET A 182 6.71 6.35 -13.17
N ALA A 183 6.05 6.95 -12.17
CA ALA A 183 4.67 7.43 -12.26
C ALA A 183 4.49 8.57 -13.27
N HIS A 184 5.57 9.18 -13.74
CA HIS A 184 5.56 10.09 -14.87
C HIS A 184 5.85 9.35 -16.19
N THR A 185 6.94 8.59 -16.25
CA THR A 185 7.43 8.02 -17.52
C THR A 185 6.62 6.84 -18.03
N VAL A 186 6.15 5.95 -17.15
CA VAL A 186 5.36 4.79 -17.56
C VAL A 186 3.99 5.19 -18.13
N PRO A 187 3.19 6.07 -17.49
CA PRO A 187 1.94 6.54 -18.10
C PRO A 187 2.16 7.35 -19.39
N ARG A 188 3.20 8.21 -19.43
CA ARG A 188 3.59 8.94 -20.65
C ARG A 188 3.83 7.99 -21.81
N ASP A 189 4.48 6.86 -21.54
CA ASP A 189 4.96 5.95 -22.58
C ASP A 189 4.07 4.72 -22.80
N GLY A 190 3.11 4.42 -21.92
CA GLY A 190 2.18 3.31 -22.07
C GLY A 190 2.79 1.90 -21.94
N VAL A 191 4.06 1.77 -21.53
CA VAL A 191 4.79 0.49 -21.42
C VAL A 191 5.61 0.43 -20.14
N VAL A 192 5.87 -0.77 -19.63
CA VAL A 192 6.84 -1.00 -18.56
C VAL A 192 8.24 -0.68 -19.11
N SER A 193 8.64 -1.26 -20.25
CA SER A 193 9.91 -0.91 -20.89
C SER A 193 10.00 -1.36 -22.35
N ARG A 194 10.22 -0.41 -23.27
CA ARG A 194 10.48 -0.69 -24.70
C ARG A 194 11.42 0.35 -25.30
N GLY A 195 12.62 -0.05 -25.75
CA GLY A 195 13.63 0.92 -26.21
C GLY A 195 14.01 1.88 -25.07
N MET A 196 13.83 3.19 -25.28
CA MET A 196 14.03 4.25 -24.27
C MET A 196 12.74 4.65 -23.52
N ARG A 197 11.67 3.84 -23.63
CA ARG A 197 10.34 4.16 -23.09
C ARG A 197 10.05 3.44 -21.78
N GLY A 198 9.17 4.03 -20.97
CA GLY A 198 8.73 3.53 -19.67
C GLY A 198 9.82 3.68 -18.62
N VAL A 199 10.06 2.62 -17.86
CA VAL A 199 11.16 2.57 -16.88
C VAL A 199 12.52 2.65 -17.58
N ALA A 200 12.64 2.25 -18.85
CA ALA A 200 13.90 2.37 -19.58
C ALA A 200 14.30 3.82 -19.91
N ALA A 201 13.45 4.81 -19.65
CA ALA A 201 13.78 6.23 -19.85
C ALA A 201 14.85 6.73 -18.86
N ASP A 202 14.89 6.18 -17.65
CA ASP A 202 15.78 6.64 -16.58
C ASP A 202 16.75 5.55 -16.08
N TRP A 203 16.46 4.26 -16.34
CA TRP A 203 17.23 3.15 -15.75
C TRP A 203 17.94 2.29 -16.80
N GLY A 204 19.27 2.37 -16.80
CA GLY A 204 20.17 1.69 -17.74
C GLY A 204 20.06 0.15 -17.82
N PRO A 205 19.79 -0.60 -16.73
CA PRO A 205 19.62 -2.06 -16.78
C PRO A 205 18.58 -2.54 -17.79
N PHE A 206 17.59 -1.73 -18.15
CA PHE A 206 16.60 -2.09 -19.15
C PHE A 206 17.15 -2.13 -20.58
N HIS A 207 18.30 -1.53 -20.86
CA HIS A 207 18.97 -1.61 -22.17
C HIS A 207 19.78 -2.91 -22.34
N SER A 208 20.13 -3.59 -21.25
CA SER A 208 20.76 -4.92 -21.32
C SER A 208 19.70 -6.00 -21.47
N SER A 209 19.76 -6.76 -22.58
CA SER A 209 18.87 -7.91 -22.81
C SER A 209 18.97 -8.95 -21.69
N ALA A 210 20.19 -9.22 -21.20
CA ALA A 210 20.44 -10.16 -20.11
C ALA A 210 19.80 -9.70 -18.80
N LYS A 211 20.04 -8.45 -18.37
CA LYS A 211 19.46 -7.91 -17.12
C LYS A 211 17.94 -7.82 -17.19
N ARG A 212 17.40 -7.37 -18.33
CA ARG A 212 15.96 -7.31 -18.58
C ARG A 212 15.32 -8.70 -18.51
N SER A 213 15.97 -9.71 -19.08
CA SER A 213 15.48 -11.10 -19.04
C SER A 213 15.52 -11.67 -17.62
N ASP A 214 16.58 -11.40 -16.85
CA ASP A 214 16.66 -11.80 -15.42
C ASP A 214 15.55 -11.15 -14.58
N MET A 215 15.24 -9.86 -14.80
CA MET A 215 14.14 -9.19 -14.10
C MET A 215 12.77 -9.79 -14.47
N LYS A 216 12.50 -9.98 -15.77
CA LYS A 216 11.25 -10.62 -16.24
C LYS A 216 11.12 -12.04 -15.69
N ALA A 217 12.17 -12.84 -15.76
CA ALA A 217 12.17 -14.22 -15.28
C ALA A 217 11.85 -14.28 -13.77
N TRP A 218 12.47 -13.42 -12.97
CA TRP A 218 12.19 -13.36 -11.54
C TRP A 218 10.74 -12.92 -11.25
N LEU A 219 10.23 -11.89 -11.92
CA LEU A 219 8.86 -11.38 -11.72
C LEU A 219 7.79 -12.43 -12.07
N ARG A 220 7.97 -13.14 -13.18
CA ARG A 220 7.01 -14.16 -13.64
C ARG A 220 6.87 -15.36 -12.70
N GLN A 221 7.84 -15.59 -11.82
CA GLN A 221 7.77 -16.65 -10.81
C GLN A 221 6.89 -16.28 -9.62
N GLN A 222 6.62 -14.98 -9.42
CA GLN A 222 5.92 -14.50 -8.23
C GLN A 222 4.43 -14.79 -8.30
N THR A 223 3.83 -15.09 -7.14
CA THR A 223 2.41 -15.46 -7.04
C THR A 223 1.48 -14.36 -7.56
N TYR A 224 1.86 -13.08 -7.41
CA TYR A 224 1.12 -11.93 -7.94
C TYR A 224 1.23 -11.74 -9.46
N CYS A 225 2.08 -12.51 -10.15
CA CYS A 225 2.17 -12.52 -11.62
C CYS A 225 1.64 -13.81 -12.26
N LYS A 226 1.18 -14.75 -11.44
CA LYS A 226 0.60 -16.02 -11.88
C LYS A 226 -0.92 -15.95 -11.85
N PRO A 227 -1.64 -16.44 -12.88
CA PRO A 227 -3.10 -16.48 -12.85
C PRO A 227 -3.62 -17.25 -11.62
N LEU A 228 -4.72 -16.81 -11.01
CA LEU A 228 -5.25 -17.43 -9.77
C LEU A 228 -5.44 -18.95 -9.87
N ARG A 229 -5.88 -19.45 -11.03
CA ARG A 229 -6.03 -20.89 -11.32
C ARG A 229 -4.73 -21.70 -11.15
N THR A 230 -3.57 -21.07 -11.32
CA THR A 230 -2.24 -21.72 -11.22
C THR A 230 -1.64 -21.65 -9.81
N VAL A 231 -2.20 -20.81 -8.93
CA VAL A 231 -1.70 -20.59 -7.56
C VAL A 231 -2.61 -21.22 -6.51
N ARG A 232 -3.90 -21.43 -6.83
CA ARG A 232 -4.86 -22.04 -5.91
C ARG A 232 -4.45 -23.49 -5.58
N PRO A 233 -4.30 -23.86 -4.30
CA PRO A 233 -4.12 -25.25 -3.91
C PRO A 233 -5.28 -26.11 -4.42
N GLN A 234 -4.99 -27.28 -4.97
CA GLN A 234 -6.03 -28.24 -5.32
C GLN A 234 -6.70 -28.77 -4.04
N ALA A 235 -8.02 -28.97 -4.09
CA ALA A 235 -8.74 -29.57 -2.98
C ALA A 235 -8.18 -30.97 -2.71
N ARG A 236 -8.00 -31.30 -1.43
CA ARG A 236 -7.61 -32.66 -1.03
C ARG A 236 -8.69 -33.63 -1.52
N PRO A 237 -8.34 -34.71 -2.26
CA PRO A 237 -9.31 -35.74 -2.62
C PRO A 237 -9.94 -36.33 -1.36
N MET A 238 -11.27 -36.38 -1.30
CA MET A 238 -11.96 -37.17 -0.27
C MET A 238 -11.79 -38.65 -0.66
N ARG A 239 -10.92 -39.39 0.04
CA ARG A 239 -11.02 -40.85 0.04
C ARG A 239 -12.19 -41.19 0.97
N PRO A 240 -13.24 -41.88 0.51
CA PRO A 240 -14.23 -42.44 1.41
C PRO A 240 -13.51 -43.41 2.35
N THR A 241 -13.55 -43.14 3.65
CA THR A 241 -13.17 -44.14 4.65
C THR A 241 -14.15 -45.28 4.51
N GLN A 242 -13.71 -46.40 3.94
CA GLN A 242 -14.46 -47.66 3.99
C GLN A 242 -14.47 -48.09 5.46
N ILE A 243 -15.59 -47.87 6.14
CA ILE A 243 -15.82 -48.43 7.46
C ILE A 243 -16.17 -49.89 7.23
N SER A 244 -15.20 -50.78 7.44
CA SER A 244 -15.44 -52.22 7.45
C SER A 244 -16.31 -52.54 8.65
N THR A 245 -17.60 -52.77 8.46
CA THR A 245 -18.43 -53.47 9.43
C THR A 245 -18.03 -54.95 9.39
N ALA A 246 -17.30 -55.40 10.40
CA ALA A 246 -17.12 -56.83 10.64
C ALA A 246 -18.39 -57.37 11.32
N GLU A 247 -18.99 -58.40 10.72
CA GLU A 247 -19.96 -59.30 11.36
C GLU A 247 -19.28 -60.24 12.35
#